data_AF-A0A953EPY8-F1
#
_entry.id   AF-A0A953EPY8-F1
#
_cell.length_a   1.000
_cell.length_b   1.000
_cell.length_c   1.000
_cell.angle_alpha   90.00
_cell.angle_beta   90.00
_cell.angle_gamma   90.00
#
_symmetry.space_group_name_H-M   'P 1'
#
loop_
_entity.id
_entity.type
_entity.pdbx_description
1 polymer ?
#
loop_
_entity_poly.entity_id
_entity_poly.type
_entity_poly.pdbx_seq_one_letter_code
_entity_poly.pdbx_strand_id
1 'polypeptide(L)'
;MEDFIIARNPDGNSTLPYLVRLPVGANGVVLKVRDTWPRTAKVYCHPSPDWDDSVEVLERVPVRSCVRRGAAIDLVLDRGR
;
A
#
# COMPACT_ATOMS: atom_id res chain seq x y z
N MET A 1 -6.68 -15.50 2.00
CA MET A 1 -6.61 -14.12 2.54
C MET A 1 -5.65 -13.36 1.65
N GLU A 2 -5.98 -12.12 1.31
CA GLU A 2 -5.10 -11.27 0.52
C GLU A 2 -4.24 -10.41 1.46
N ASP A 3 -3.07 -10.00 0.99
CA ASP A 3 -2.12 -9.19 1.77
C ASP A 3 -2.12 -7.74 1.28
N PHE A 4 -1.97 -6.83 2.24
CA PHE A 4 -1.45 -5.50 1.99
C PHE A 4 0.06 -5.56 1.96
N ILE A 5 0.67 -5.10 0.87
CA ILE A 5 2.11 -5.25 0.66
C ILE A 5 2.77 -3.88 0.73
N ILE A 6 3.86 -3.78 1.47
CA ILE A 6 4.74 -2.62 1.51
C ILE A 6 6.03 -2.98 0.79
N ALA A 7 6.46 -2.14 -0.16
CA ALA A 7 7.70 -2.31 -0.90
C ALA A 7 8.50 -1.01 -0.93
N ARG A 8 9.79 -1.10 -1.22
CA ARG A 8 10.62 0.07 -1.52
C ARG A 8 10.19 0.68 -2.86
N ASN A 9 10.05 2.00 -2.93
CA ASN A 9 9.87 2.69 -4.20
C ASN A 9 11.19 2.65 -5.00
N PRO A 10 11.20 2.12 -6.24
CA PRO A 10 12.41 2.07 -7.07
C PRO A 10 12.89 3.46 -7.52
N ASP A 11 12.03 4.48 -7.48
CA ASP A 11 12.39 5.86 -7.81
C ASP A 11 13.16 6.52 -6.64
N GLY A 12 14.49 6.42 -6.70
CA GLY A 12 15.40 6.97 -5.69
C GLY A 12 15.42 8.50 -5.58
N ASN A 13 14.81 9.23 -6.52
CA ASN A 13 14.67 10.68 -6.44
C ASN A 13 13.35 11.10 -5.78
N SER A 14 12.46 10.15 -5.50
CA SER A 14 11.16 10.44 -4.91
C SER A 14 11.26 10.76 -3.42
N THR A 15 10.49 11.75 -2.97
CA THR A 15 10.26 11.99 -1.54
C THR A 15 9.23 11.04 -0.91
N LEU A 16 8.71 10.09 -1.70
CA LEU A 16 7.79 9.04 -1.28
C LEU A 16 8.51 7.69 -1.39
N PRO A 17 9.24 7.26 -0.35
CA PRO A 17 10.20 6.16 -0.45
C PRO A 17 9.56 4.76 -0.48
N TYR A 18 8.24 4.66 -0.33
CA TYR A 18 7.54 3.38 -0.28
C TYR A 18 6.45 3.27 -1.33
N LEU A 19 6.23 2.05 -1.81
CA LEU A 19 5.02 1.63 -2.49
C LEU A 19 4.16 0.82 -1.53
N VAL A 20 2.86 1.00 -1.61
CA VAL A 20 1.88 0.13 -0.96
C VAL A 20 0.91 -0.42 -1.99
N ARG A 21 0.62 -1.72 -1.90
CA ARG A 21 -0.34 -2.40 -2.77
C ARG A 21 -1.54 -2.87 -1.94
N LEU A 22 -2.70 -2.31 -2.24
CA LEU A 22 -3.97 -2.66 -1.63
C LEU A 22 -4.65 -3.79 -2.45
N PRO A 23 -5.14 -4.84 -1.79
CA PRO A 23 -5.88 -5.92 -2.44
C PRO A 23 -7.33 -5.52 -2.72
N VAL A 24 -7.54 -4.60 -3.67
CA VAL A 24 -8.89 -4.17 -4.09
C VAL A 24 -9.04 -4.21 -5.62
N GLY A 25 -10.01 -5.01 -6.08
CA GLY A 25 -10.21 -5.28 -7.50
C GLY A 25 -9.14 -6.21 -8.09
N ALA A 26 -9.33 -6.64 -9.34
CA ALA A 26 -8.48 -7.66 -9.96
C ALA A 26 -6.99 -7.27 -10.06
N ASN A 27 -6.70 -5.98 -10.27
CA ASN A 27 -5.34 -5.49 -10.46
C ASN A 27 -4.70 -4.96 -9.15
N GLY A 28 -5.49 -4.82 -8.08
CA GLY A 28 -5.10 -4.06 -6.89
C GLY A 28 -4.95 -2.56 -7.15
N VAL A 29 -4.60 -1.82 -6.10
CA VAL A 29 -4.27 -0.39 -6.18
C VAL A 29 -2.88 -0.18 -5.61
N VAL A 30 -2.01 0.48 -6.37
CA VAL A 30 -0.63 0.80 -5.95
C VAL A 30 -0.49 2.29 -5.71
N LEU A 31 0.11 2.65 -4.58
CA LEU A 31 0.31 4.03 -4.16
C LEU A 31 1.75 4.24 -3.70
N LYS A 32 2.39 5.34 -4.13
CA LYS A 32 3.58 5.91 -3.49
C LYS A 32 3.16 6.62 -2.20
N VAL A 33 3.88 6.37 -1.11
CA VAL A 33 3.60 6.95 0.20
C VAL A 33 4.88 7.37 0.92
N ARG A 34 4.74 8.34 1.84
CA ARG A 34 5.87 8.87 2.62
C ARG A 34 6.33 7.93 3.74
N ASP A 35 5.45 7.06 4.20
CA ASP A 35 5.70 6.20 5.36
C ASP A 35 5.00 4.84 5.20
N THR A 36 5.46 3.81 5.93
CA THR A 36 4.99 2.42 5.88
C THR A 36 3.63 2.25 6.57
N TRP A 37 2.61 2.84 5.93
CA TRP A 37 1.19 2.96 6.29
C TRP A 37 0.90 3.45 7.72
N PRO A 38 0.14 4.56 7.87
CA PRO A 38 0.14 5.32 9.09
C PRO A 38 -0.31 4.56 10.32
N ARG A 39 0.50 4.67 11.37
CA ARG A 39 0.16 4.29 12.74
C ARG A 39 -0.42 5.50 13.50
N THR A 40 0.01 6.72 13.16
CA THR A 40 -0.17 7.91 14.00
C THR A 40 -0.74 9.16 13.29
N ALA A 41 -0.74 9.23 11.96
CA ALA A 41 -1.14 10.45 11.22
C ALA A 41 -1.79 10.14 9.86
N LYS A 42 -2.29 11.16 9.14
CA LYS A 42 -2.69 10.98 7.73
C LYS A 42 -1.45 11.00 6.84
N VAL A 43 -1.36 10.10 5.86
CA VAL A 43 -0.25 10.05 4.90
C VAL A 43 -0.75 10.39 3.51
N TYR A 44 -0.04 11.29 2.82
CA TYR A 44 -0.30 11.58 1.41
C TYR A 44 0.02 10.35 0.54
N CYS A 45 -0.88 10.05 -0.38
CA CYS A 45 -0.77 8.93 -1.30
C CYS A 45 -0.79 9.44 -2.74
N HIS A 46 0.12 8.95 -3.58
CA HIS A 46 0.16 9.25 -5.00
C HIS A 46 -0.02 7.96 -5.81
N PRO A 47 -0.97 7.87 -6.76
CA PRO A 47 -1.10 6.70 -7.64
C PRO A 47 0.20 6.40 -8.36
N SER A 48 0.58 5.13 -8.45
CA SER A 48 1.81 4.75 -9.16
C SER A 48 1.59 3.45 -9.95
N PRO A 49 2.10 3.38 -11.19
CA PRO A 49 2.16 2.15 -11.96
C PRO A 49 3.43 1.32 -11.67
N ASP A 50 4.31 1.78 -10.78
CA ASP A 50 5.69 1.31 -10.61
C ASP A 50 5.77 0.03 -9.75
N TRP A 51 4.86 -0.91 -10.00
CA TRP A 51 4.82 -2.21 -9.33
C TRP A 51 5.07 -3.33 -10.33
N ASP A 52 6.27 -3.92 -10.25
CA ASP A 52 6.67 -5.10 -11.00
C ASP A 52 7.19 -6.20 -10.05
N ASP A 53 7.55 -7.35 -10.60
CA ASP A 53 8.02 -8.50 -9.81
C ASP A 53 9.40 -8.30 -9.16
N SER A 54 10.12 -7.23 -9.51
CA SER A 54 11.45 -6.91 -8.97
C SER A 54 11.42 -5.98 -7.76
N VAL A 55 10.25 -5.40 -7.42
CA VAL A 55 10.15 -4.50 -6.27
C VAL A 55 10.55 -5.20 -4.98
N GLU A 56 11.40 -4.54 -4.19
CA GLU A 56 11.84 -5.05 -2.89
C GLU A 56 10.67 -4.99 -1.90
N VAL A 57 10.04 -6.14 -1.65
CA VAL A 57 8.98 -6.27 -0.63
C VAL A 57 9.59 -6.19 0.76
N LEU A 58 9.15 -5.20 1.53
CA LEU A 58 9.60 -4.95 2.91
C LEU A 58 8.69 -5.63 3.94
N GLU A 59 7.37 -5.64 3.69
CA GLU A 59 6.39 -6.20 4.62
C GLU A 59 5.15 -6.72 3.86
N ARG A 60 4.58 -7.82 4.37
CA ARG A 60 3.26 -8.32 3.98
C ARG A 60 2.39 -8.37 5.23
N VAL A 61 1.26 -7.67 5.17
CA VAL A 61 0.33 -7.57 6.29
C VAL A 61 -0.99 -8.23 5.88
N PRO A 62 -1.45 -9.28 6.59
CA PRO A 62 -2.71 -9.93 6.26
C PRO A 62 -3.87 -8.93 6.35
N VAL A 63 -4.84 -9.03 5.45
CA VAL A 63 -6.01 -8.16 5.43
C VAL A 63 -7.22 -8.87 6.03
N ARG A 64 -7.85 -8.23 7.04
CA ARG A 64 -9.13 -8.67 7.60
C ARG A 64 -10.30 -8.24 6.72
N SER A 65 -10.22 -7.05 6.11
CA SER A 65 -11.24 -6.54 5.19
C SER A 65 -10.65 -5.47 4.27
N CYS A 66 -11.00 -5.50 2.98
CA CYS A 66 -10.74 -4.42 2.03
C CYS A 66 -11.95 -4.24 1.12
N VAL A 67 -12.62 -3.09 1.21
CA VAL A 67 -13.89 -2.84 0.51
C VAL A 67 -13.89 -1.46 -0.12
N ARG A 68 -14.28 -1.39 -1.39
CA ARG A 68 -14.54 -0.12 -2.08
C ARG A 68 -15.94 0.38 -1.73
N ARG A 69 -16.04 1.62 -1.25
CA ARG A 69 -17.30 2.34 -0.98
C ARG A 69 -17.33 3.63 -1.77
N GLY A 70 -17.81 3.53 -3.02
CA GLY A 70 -17.75 4.62 -3.98
C GLY A 70 -16.30 5.04 -4.26
N ALA A 71 -15.96 6.29 -3.92
CA ALA A 71 -14.62 6.83 -4.07
C ALA A 71 -13.64 6.40 -2.96
N ALA A 72 -14.15 5.92 -1.82
CA ALA A 72 -13.34 5.49 -0.69
C ALA A 72 -12.97 4.00 -0.77
N ILE A 73 -11.86 3.64 -0.12
CA ILE A 73 -11.48 2.26 0.17
C ILE A 73 -11.31 2.15 1.68
N ASP A 74 -12.09 1.25 2.29
CA ASP A 74 -11.93 0.88 3.69
C ASP A 74 -11.00 -0.31 3.77
N LEU A 75 -9.87 -0.18 4.48
CA LEU A 75 -8.87 -1.22 4.66
C LEU A 75 -8.66 -1.49 6.16
N VAL A 76 -8.84 -2.75 6.56
CA VAL A 76 -8.60 -3.24 7.93
C VAL A 76 -7.53 -4.32 7.86
N LEU A 77 -6.39 -4.05 8.48
CA LEU A 77 -5.24 -4.95 8.54
C LEU A 77 -5.29 -5.83 9.79
N ASP A 78 -4.79 -7.06 9.68
CA ASP A 78 -4.54 -7.95 10.81
C ASP A 78 -3.17 -7.65 11.44
N ARG A 79 -2.99 -6.42 11.91
CA ARG A 79 -1.74 -5.91 12.47
C ARG A 79 -1.94 -5.55 13.94
N GLY A 80 -1.00 -5.97 14.80
CA GLY A 80 -0.96 -5.54 16.20
C GLY A 80 -0.84 -4.02 16.33
N ARG A 81 -1.17 -3.45 17.50
CA ARG A 81 -1.16 -1.99 17.68
C ARG A 81 0.25 -1.40 17.70
#